data_AF-X0TFW0-F1
#
_entry.id   AF-X0TFW0-F1
#
_cell.length_a   1.000
_cell.length_b   1.000
_cell.length_c   1.000
_cell.angle_alpha   90.00
_cell.angle_beta   90.00
_cell.angle_gamma   90.00
#
_symmetry.space_group_name_H-M   'P 1'
#
loop_
_entity.id
_entity.type
_entity.pdbx_description
1 polymer ?
#
loop_
_entity_poly.entity_id
_entity_poly.type
_entity_poly.pdbx_seq_one_letter_code
_entity_poly.pdbx_strand_id
1 'polypeptide(L)'
;MDDNCIESYIKAGKAVKAAKELARTLIKPGVTFLEIANKCEEEIIKQGCELSFPINMSLDNHAAHYSPTIDDPTIVPDRGLLK
;
A
#
# COMPACT_ATOMS: atom_id res chain seq x y z
N MET A 1 -7.09 24.12 11.43
CA MET A 1 -7.66 22.76 11.56
C MET A 1 -8.14 22.65 13.00
N ASP A 2 -9.36 22.17 13.21
CA ASP A 2 -9.81 21.87 14.57
C ASP A 2 -9.14 20.59 15.11
N ASP A 3 -9.28 20.36 16.41
CA ASP A 3 -8.63 19.23 17.08
C ASP A 3 -9.09 17.88 16.53
N ASN A 4 -10.37 17.74 16.18
CA ASN A 4 -10.93 16.51 15.57
C ASN A 4 -10.26 16.20 14.22
N CYS A 5 -10.00 17.24 13.42
CA CYS A 5 -9.30 17.12 12.16
C CYS A 5 -7.87 16.61 12.39
N ILE A 6 -7.13 17.20 13.34
CA ILE A 6 -5.76 16.78 13.67
C ILE A 6 -5.73 15.33 14.16
N GLU A 7 -6.64 14.95 15.06
CA GLU A 7 -6.76 13.57 15.55
C GLU A 7 -7.04 12.57 14.44
N SER A 8 -7.91 12.93 13.48
CA SER A 8 -8.20 12.10 12.31
C SER A 8 -6.95 11.87 11.45
N TYR A 9 -6.16 12.92 11.20
CA TYR A 9 -4.88 12.79 10.49
C TYR A 9 -3.88 11.90 11.23
N ILE A 10 -3.77 12.04 12.56
CA ILE A 10 -2.88 11.21 13.37
C ILE A 10 -3.32 9.74 13.31
N LYS A 11 -4.62 9.46 13.40
CA LYS A 11 -5.16 8.10 13.28
C LYS A 11 -4.86 7.50 11.90
N ALA A 12 -5.14 8.24 10.82
CA ALA A 12 -4.84 7.79 9.46
C ALA A 12 -3.32 7.54 9.24
N GLY A 13 -2.47 8.42 9.78
CA GLY A 13 -1.01 8.26 9.71
C GLY A 13 -0.50 7.00 10.41
N LYS A 14 -1.11 6.60 11.53
CA LYS A 14 -0.79 5.33 12.22
C LYS A 14 -1.16 4.11 11.37
N ALA A 15 -2.33 4.14 10.72
CA ALA A 15 -2.77 3.07 9.82
C ALA A 15 -1.82 2.90 8.62
N VAL A 16 -1.48 4.01 7.95
CA VAL A 16 -0.54 4.01 6.82
C VAL A 16 0.86 3.56 7.25
N LYS A 17 1.32 3.95 8.44
CA LYS A 17 2.61 3.49 8.97
C LYS A 17 2.64 1.97 9.12
N ALA A 18 1.61 1.36 9.69
CA ALA A 18 1.55 -0.09 9.86
C ALA A 18 1.49 -0.83 8.51
N ALA A 19 0.68 -0.35 7.57
CA ALA A 19 0.64 -0.91 6.21
C ALA A 19 2.01 -0.81 5.52
N LYS A 20 2.74 0.31 5.68
CA LYS A 20 4.10 0.47 5.15
C LYS A 20 5.10 -0.47 5.81
N GLU A 21 5.00 -0.69 7.12
CA GLU A 21 5.85 -1.65 7.84
C GLU A 21 5.58 -3.08 7.36
N LEU A 22 4.31 -3.46 7.19
CA LEU A 22 3.89 -4.73 6.61
C LEU A 22 4.42 -4.91 5.18
N ALA A 23 4.26 -3.91 4.32
CA ALA A 23 4.72 -3.93 2.93
C ALA A 23 6.22 -4.28 2.83
N ARG A 24 7.07 -3.72 3.71
CA ARG A 24 8.51 -4.03 3.75
C ARG A 24 8.83 -5.50 4.02
N THR A 25 7.92 -6.24 4.66
CA THR A 25 8.09 -7.68 4.92
C THR A 25 7.57 -8.56 3.79
N LEU A 26 6.63 -8.04 3.00
CA LEU A 26 5.96 -8.73 1.89
C LEU A 26 6.72 -8.57 0.57
N ILE A 27 7.27 -7.38 0.29
CA ILE A 27 7.94 -7.06 -0.97
C ILE A 27 9.23 -7.89 -1.09
N LYS A 28 9.12 -9.01 -1.80
CA LYS A 28 10.19 -9.96 -2.11
C LYS A 28 9.99 -10.48 -3.53
N PRO A 29 11.06 -10.82 -4.27
CA PRO A 29 10.93 -11.36 -5.62
C PRO A 29 9.95 -12.53 -5.69
N GLY A 30 9.10 -12.52 -6.72
CA GLY A 30 8.08 -13.56 -6.96
C GLY A 30 6.74 -13.34 -6.25
N VAL A 31 6.65 -12.42 -5.28
CA VAL A 31 5.35 -12.08 -4.65
C VAL A 31 4.53 -11.23 -5.62
N THR A 32 3.22 -11.50 -5.73
CA THR A 32 2.34 -10.74 -6.63
C THR A 32 2.05 -9.35 -6.07
N PHE A 33 1.91 -8.37 -6.96
CA PHE A 33 1.50 -7.03 -6.57
C PHE A 33 0.10 -7.08 -5.93
N LEU A 34 -0.79 -7.91 -6.46
CA LEU A 34 -2.15 -8.07 -5.93
C LEU A 34 -2.16 -8.53 -4.46
N GLU A 35 -1.31 -9.49 -4.08
CA GLU A 35 -1.20 -9.93 -2.68
C GLU A 35 -0.74 -8.80 -1.77
N ILE A 36 0.26 -8.02 -2.21
CA ILE A 36 0.84 -6.92 -1.43
C ILE A 36 -0.21 -5.82 -1.23
N ALA A 37 -0.92 -5.42 -2.29
CA ALA A 37 -1.95 -4.40 -2.23
C ALA A 37 -3.06 -4.81 -1.26
N ASN A 38 -3.64 -5.99 -1.44
CA ASN A 38 -4.74 -6.50 -0.61
C ASN A 38 -4.34 -6.57 0.88
N LYS A 39 -3.15 -7.10 1.20
CA LYS A 39 -2.70 -7.20 2.59
C LYS A 39 -2.47 -5.83 3.23
N CYS A 40 -1.94 -4.86 2.47
CA CYS A 40 -1.72 -3.50 2.98
C CYS A 40 -3.03 -2.75 3.18
N GLU A 41 -3.98 -2.88 2.25
CA GLU A 41 -5.31 -2.28 2.35
C GLU A 41 -6.11 -2.88 3.51
N GLU A 42 -6.06 -4.20 3.69
CA GLU A 42 -6.64 -4.88 4.85
C GLU A 42 -6.05 -4.37 6.16
N GLU A 43 -4.74 -4.11 6.22
CA GLU A 43 -4.09 -3.59 7.43
C GLU A 43 -4.62 -2.19 7.79
N ILE A 44 -4.85 -1.32 6.80
CA ILE A 44 -5.47 -0.01 7.02
C ILE A 44 -6.89 -0.18 7.56
N ILE A 45 -7.68 -1.08 6.96
CA ILE A 45 -9.06 -1.35 7.37
C ILE A 45 -9.12 -1.94 8.79
N LYS A 46 -8.20 -2.83 9.16
CA LYS A 46 -8.09 -3.41 10.52
C LYS A 46 -7.86 -2.35 11.59
N GLN A 47 -7.25 -1.22 11.25
CA GLN A 47 -7.10 -0.08 12.16
C GLN A 47 -8.33 0.85 12.22
N GLY A 48 -9.44 0.44 11.61
CA GLY A 48 -10.69 1.20 11.60
C GLY A 48 -10.56 2.50 10.82
N CYS A 49 -9.77 2.49 9.75
CA CYS A 49 -9.67 3.57 8.76
C CYS A 49 -10.23 3.09 7.41
N GLU A 50 -10.58 4.04 6.55
CA GLU A 50 -10.95 3.77 5.17
C GLU A 50 -9.81 4.12 4.23
N LEU A 51 -9.90 3.63 3.00
CA LEU A 51 -8.93 3.93 1.94
C LEU A 51 -9.31 5.24 1.26
N SER A 52 -8.40 6.21 1.25
CA SER A 52 -8.57 7.42 0.42
C SER A 52 -8.33 7.13 -1.06
N PHE A 53 -7.40 6.22 -1.35
CA PHE A 53 -7.01 5.76 -2.68
C PHE A 53 -6.51 4.31 -2.59
N PRO A 54 -6.53 3.55 -3.70
CA PRO A 54 -5.93 2.22 -3.75
C PRO A 54 -4.42 2.28 -3.54
N ILE A 55 -3.82 1.21 -3.04
CA ILE A 55 -2.36 1.11 -2.91
C ILE A 55 -1.71 1.12 -4.29
N ASN A 56 -0.74 2.01 -4.45
CA ASN A 56 0.01 2.15 -5.69
C ASN A 56 1.37 1.45 -5.58
N MET A 57 1.76 0.75 -6.64
CA MET A 57 3.05 0.08 -6.79
C MET A 57 3.56 0.29 -8.21
N SER A 58 4.38 1.31 -8.42
CA SER A 58 4.86 1.70 -9.75
C SER A 58 6.31 1.27 -9.96
N LEU A 59 6.53 0.31 -10.86
CA LEU A 59 7.85 -0.27 -11.12
C LEU A 59 8.60 0.47 -12.24
N ASP A 60 9.87 0.80 -11.98
CA ASP A 60 10.85 1.31 -12.96
C ASP A 60 10.38 2.55 -13.73
N ASN A 61 9.94 2.41 -14.98
CA ASN A 61 9.49 3.53 -15.82
C ASN A 61 8.05 3.98 -15.51
N HIS A 62 7.28 3.21 -14.74
CA HIS A 62 5.96 3.65 -14.28
C HIS A 62 6.12 4.76 -13.27
N ALA A 63 5.59 5.94 -13.58
CA ALA A 63 5.78 7.13 -12.74
C ALA A 63 4.96 7.06 -11.45
N ALA A 64 3.67 6.74 -11.56
CA ALA A 64 2.71 6.66 -10.47
C ALA A 64 1.44 5.92 -10.95
N HIS A 65 0.46 5.77 -10.05
CA HIS A 65 -0.92 5.39 -10.37
C HIS A 65 -1.12 3.95 -10.84
N TYR A 66 -0.11 3.11 -10.74
CA TYR A 66 -0.29 1.67 -10.93
C TYR A 66 -0.86 1.03 -9.66
N SER A 67 -2.06 0.45 -9.74
CA SER A 67 -2.62 -0.43 -8.73
C SER A 67 -3.05 -1.73 -9.41
N PRO A 68 -2.73 -2.91 -8.84
CA PRO A 68 -3.07 -4.17 -9.47
C PRO A 68 -4.58 -4.37 -9.51
N THR A 69 -5.08 -4.86 -10.64
CA THR A 69 -6.48 -5.27 -10.79
C THR A 69 -6.67 -6.73 -10.36
N ILE A 70 -7.92 -7.19 -10.32
CA ILE A 70 -8.23 -8.61 -10.21
C ILE A 70 -7.46 -9.36 -11.32
N ASP A 71 -6.85 -10.49 -10.95
CA ASP A 71 -6.04 -11.37 -11.80
C ASP A 71 -4.79 -10.72 -12.44
N ASP A 72 -4.32 -9.59 -11.92
CA ASP A 72 -3.06 -8.99 -12.35
C ASP A 72 -1.87 -9.95 -12.12
N PRO A 73 -1.16 -10.36 -13.20
CA PRO A 73 -0.07 -11.34 -13.10
C PRO A 73 1.26 -10.72 -12.62
N THR A 74 1.31 -9.42 -12.34
CA THR A 74 2.54 -8.70 -12.03
C THR A 74 3.13 -9.15 -10.71
N ILE A 75 4.42 -9.45 -10.73
CA ILE A 75 5.20 -9.89 -9.57
C ILE A 75 6.35 -8.93 -9.31
N VAL A 76 6.80 -8.90 -8.06
CA VAL A 76 8.04 -8.21 -7.68
C VAL A 76 9.22 -8.88 -8.40
N PRO A 77 10.02 -8.13 -9.18
CA PRO A 77 11.18 -8.67 -9.85
C PRO A 77 12.35 -8.87 -8.88
N ASP A 78 13.38 -9.62 -9.29
CA ASP A 78 14.63 -9.76 -8.52
C ASP A 78 15.37 -8.43 -8.33
N ARG A 79 15.20 -7.50 -9.27
CA ARG A 79 15.78 -6.15 -9.27
C ARG A 79 14.82 -5.17 -9.90
N GLY A 80 14.74 -3.97 -9.34
CA GLY A 80 13.95 -2.88 -9.87
C GLY A 80 13.80 -1.77 -8.84
N LEU A 81 13.31 -0.61 -9.29
CA LEU A 81 12.92 0.49 -8.41
C LEU A 81 11.40 0.52 -8.33
N LEU A 82 10.87 -0.04 -7.24
CA LEU A 82 9.45 0.00 -6.92
C LEU A 82 9.16 1.23 -6.07
N LYS A 83 8.23 2.08 -6.53
CA LYS A 83 7.68 3.19 -5.76
C LYS A 83 6.31 2.82 -5.22
#